data_AF-A0A2S6SS79-F1
#
_entry.id   AF-A0A2S6SS79-F1
#
_cell.length_a   1.000
_cell.length_b   1.000
_cell.length_c   1.000
_cell.angle_alpha   90.00
_cell.angle_beta   90.00
_cell.angle_gamma   90.00
#
_symmetry.space_group_name_H-M   'P 1'
#
loop_
_entity.id
_entity.type
_entity.pdbx_description
1 polymer ?
#
loop_
_entity_poly.entity_id
_entity_poly.type
_entity_poly.pdbx_seq_one_letter_code
_entity_poly.pdbx_strand_id
1 'polypeptide(L)'
;IVMNPKVENLNLFYLLPVYCAVCYSLSMIIIKKTSDKDSVYSQIFHLYISALILSSLISLFIGDGSFNKYDDPALKFLLREWHLGFNENTIFLFLIGLSGAGGFFCLHQAYRIASPPTIAPFEYILIFWSISLGWLVFGDVIGFKDLIGIIIIIASGMYMFFRENIRKTPISTEKPLR
;
A
#
# COMPACT_ATOMS: atom_id res chain seq x y z
N ILE A 1 -10.96 -6.45 -9.49
CA ILE A 1 -10.21 -5.47 -8.64
C ILE A 1 -10.64 -5.52 -7.17
N VAL A 2 -11.91 -5.78 -6.85
CA VAL A 2 -12.32 -6.13 -5.48
C VAL A 2 -12.32 -7.65 -5.32
N MET A 3 -11.83 -8.11 -4.17
CA MET A 3 -11.88 -9.51 -3.78
C MET A 3 -13.35 -9.92 -3.66
N ASN A 4 -13.84 -10.77 -4.58
CA ASN A 4 -15.17 -11.35 -4.52
C ASN A 4 -15.03 -12.84 -4.11
N PRO A 5 -14.72 -13.13 -2.84
CA PRO A 5 -14.52 -14.50 -2.41
C PRO A 5 -15.86 -15.23 -2.51
N LYS A 6 -15.93 -16.23 -3.38
CA LYS A 6 -17.05 -17.16 -3.37
C LYS A 6 -16.94 -17.97 -2.07
N VAL A 7 -17.99 -17.94 -1.25
CA VAL A 7 -18.02 -18.55 0.10
C VAL A 7 -17.69 -20.05 0.08
N GLU A 8 -17.89 -20.69 -1.08
CA GLU A 8 -17.66 -22.12 -1.31
C GLU A 8 -16.16 -22.50 -1.45
N ASN A 9 -15.25 -21.54 -1.66
CA ASN A 9 -13.80 -21.79 -1.82
C ASN A 9 -12.96 -20.82 -0.97
N LEU A 10 -13.20 -20.80 0.34
CA LEU A 10 -12.39 -20.01 1.27
C LEU A 10 -10.97 -20.59 1.38
N ASN A 11 -10.05 -19.97 0.65
CA ASN A 11 -8.62 -20.26 0.72
C ASN A 11 -7.90 -19.23 1.60
N LEU A 12 -6.93 -19.68 2.41
CA LEU A 12 -6.14 -18.83 3.31
C LEU A 12 -5.43 -17.69 2.55
N PHE A 13 -5.05 -17.91 1.28
CA PHE A 13 -4.40 -16.88 0.45
C PHE A 13 -5.27 -15.65 0.21
N TYR A 14 -6.61 -15.76 0.24
CA TYR A 14 -7.48 -14.59 0.12
C TYR A 14 -7.46 -13.70 1.38
N LEU A 15 -6.88 -14.14 2.50
CA LEU A 15 -6.70 -13.28 3.68
C LEU A 15 -5.40 -12.46 3.64
N LEU A 16 -4.52 -12.68 2.64
CA LEU A 16 -3.24 -11.95 2.51
C LEU A 16 -3.39 -10.42 2.49
N PRO A 17 -4.35 -9.81 1.76
CA PRO A 17 -4.51 -8.36 1.77
C PRO A 17 -4.96 -7.81 3.13
N VAL A 18 -5.72 -8.60 3.91
CA VAL A 18 -6.10 -8.21 5.27
C VAL A 18 -4.89 -8.20 6.18
N TYR A 19 -4.03 -9.23 6.08
CA TYR A 19 -2.76 -9.26 6.81
C TYR A 19 -1.84 -8.08 6.42
N CYS A 20 -1.73 -7.80 5.12
CA CYS A 20 -1.00 -6.65 4.60
C CYS A 20 -1.52 -5.32 5.18
N ALA A 21 -2.84 -5.11 5.20
CA ALA A 21 -3.46 -3.92 5.76
C ALA A 21 -3.17 -3.75 7.26
N VAL A 22 -3.19 -4.85 8.04
CA VAL A 22 -2.82 -4.82 9.46
C VAL A 22 -1.34 -4.43 9.61
N CYS A 23 -0.42 -5.08 8.89
CA CYS A 23 0.99 -4.75 8.91
C CYS A 23 1.27 -3.28 8.52
N TYR A 24 0.57 -2.79 7.49
CA TYR A 24 0.66 -1.42 7.02
C TYR A 24 0.21 -0.41 8.09
N SER A 25 -0.94 -0.66 8.72
CA SER A 25 -1.45 0.19 9.79
C SER A 25 -0.52 0.23 11.01
N LEU A 26 0.09 -0.91 11.38
CA LEU A 26 1.07 -0.99 12.45
C LEU A 26 2.34 -0.20 12.09
N SER A 27 2.80 -0.31 10.85
CA SER A 27 3.96 0.46 10.35
C SER A 27 3.75 1.96 10.51
N MET A 28 2.58 2.48 10.12
CA MET A 28 2.23 3.91 10.29
C MET A 28 2.26 4.36 11.75
N ILE A 29 1.72 3.54 12.66
CA ILE A 29 1.71 3.85 14.09
C ILE A 29 3.14 3.88 14.62
N ILE A 30 4.00 2.96 14.20
CA ILE A 30 5.42 2.92 14.58
C ILE A 30 6.15 4.15 14.04
N ILE A 31 5.96 4.52 12.76
CA ILE A 31 6.55 5.71 12.14
C ILE A 31 6.20 6.96 12.97
N LYS A 32 4.92 7.12 13.32
CA LYS A 32 4.46 8.25 14.12
C LYS A 32 5.05 8.23 15.53
N LYS A 33 5.18 7.06 16.15
CA LYS A 33 5.75 6.93 17.50
C LYS A 33 7.25 7.20 17.54
N THR A 34 7.97 6.79 16.50
CA THR A 34 9.43 6.94 16.39
C THR A 34 9.83 8.32 15.87
N SER A 35 8.90 9.04 15.22
CA SER A 35 9.07 10.40 14.71
C SER A 35 9.58 11.41 15.74
N ASP A 36 9.30 11.21 17.03
CA ASP A 36 9.72 12.15 18.08
C ASP A 36 11.22 12.03 18.40
N LYS A 37 11.86 10.91 18.05
CA LYS A 37 13.24 10.58 18.43
C LYS A 37 14.20 10.53 17.23
N ASP A 38 13.71 10.11 16.07
CA ASP A 38 14.54 9.86 14.89
C ASP A 38 14.26 10.85 13.76
N SER A 39 15.32 11.20 13.04
CA SER A 39 15.19 11.96 11.79
C SER A 39 14.58 11.08 10.69
N VAL A 40 13.94 11.74 9.73
CA VAL A 40 13.28 11.11 8.57
C VAL A 40 14.24 10.20 7.83
N TYR A 41 15.44 10.70 7.56
CA TYR A 41 16.46 9.98 6.83
C TYR A 41 16.83 8.70 7.54
N SER A 42 16.93 8.73 8.89
CA SER A 42 17.17 7.54 9.69
C SER A 42 16.02 6.54 9.61
N GLN A 43 14.77 6.99 9.78
CA GLN A 43 13.58 6.13 9.72
C GLN A 43 13.43 5.44 8.35
N ILE A 44 13.58 6.22 7.29
CA ILE A 44 13.47 5.74 5.91
C ILE A 44 14.64 4.82 5.55
N PHE A 45 15.85 5.13 6.02
CA PHE A 45 17.01 4.27 5.83
C PHE A 45 16.81 2.89 6.46
N HIS A 46 16.35 2.84 7.72
CA HIS A 46 16.01 1.59 8.39
C HIS A 46 14.88 0.83 7.67
N LEU A 47 13.85 1.54 7.20
CA LEU A 47 12.78 0.94 6.42
C LEU A 47 13.31 0.30 5.14
N TYR A 48 14.11 1.01 4.34
CA TYR A 48 14.62 0.47 3.08
C TYR A 48 15.62 -0.67 3.29
N ILE A 49 16.48 -0.61 4.31
CA ILE A 49 17.35 -1.74 4.66
C ILE A 49 16.53 -2.96 5.08
N SER A 50 15.54 -2.78 5.95
CA SER A 50 14.68 -3.89 6.39
C SER A 50 13.88 -4.49 5.24
N ALA A 51 13.36 -3.65 4.33
CA ALA A 51 12.68 -4.08 3.12
C ALA A 51 13.61 -4.85 2.18
N LEU A 52 14.87 -4.41 2.03
CA LEU A 52 15.86 -5.08 1.19
C LEU A 52 16.26 -6.45 1.77
N ILE A 53 16.47 -6.53 3.09
CA ILE A 53 16.77 -7.80 3.78
C ILE A 53 15.56 -8.75 3.64
N LEU A 54 14.35 -8.27 3.92
CA LEU A 54 13.14 -9.08 3.85
C LEU A 54 12.89 -9.57 2.42
N SER A 55 13.03 -8.69 1.42
CA SER A 55 12.87 -9.04 0.00
C SER A 55 13.91 -10.07 -0.45
N SER A 56 15.17 -9.92 -0.02
CA SER A 56 16.24 -10.89 -0.32
C SER A 56 15.93 -12.26 0.30
N LEU A 57 15.48 -12.30 1.56
CA LEU A 57 15.05 -13.55 2.20
C LEU A 57 13.88 -14.18 1.46
N ILE A 58 12.84 -13.41 1.11
CA ILE A 58 11.68 -13.89 0.35
C ILE A 58 12.13 -14.45 -1.00
N SER A 59 13.04 -13.78 -1.70
CA SER A 59 13.58 -14.24 -2.98
C SER A 59 14.28 -15.60 -2.86
N LEU A 60 15.01 -15.85 -1.78
CA LEU A 60 15.68 -17.15 -1.57
C LEU A 60 14.71 -18.29 -1.30
N PHE A 61 13.61 -18.04 -0.57
CA PHE A 61 12.64 -19.08 -0.22
C PHE A 61 11.59 -19.31 -1.31
N ILE A 62 11.10 -18.26 -1.97
CA ILE A 62 9.94 -18.32 -2.87
C ILE A 62 10.34 -18.09 -4.34
N GLY A 63 11.48 -17.45 -4.62
CA GLY A 63 11.85 -16.98 -5.96
C GLY A 63 12.06 -18.07 -7.01
N ASP A 64 12.34 -19.31 -6.60
CA ASP A 64 12.54 -20.49 -7.47
C ASP A 64 11.23 -20.98 -8.12
N GLY A 65 10.07 -20.41 -7.79
CA GLY A 65 8.79 -20.78 -8.39
C GLY A 65 8.24 -22.15 -7.97
N SER A 66 8.91 -22.84 -7.03
CA SER A 66 8.52 -24.16 -6.50
C SER A 66 7.10 -24.21 -5.90
N PHE A 67 6.58 -23.05 -5.46
CA PHE A 67 5.25 -22.89 -4.90
C PHE A 67 4.14 -22.68 -5.95
N ASN A 68 4.46 -22.63 -7.25
CA ASN A 68 3.49 -22.47 -8.33
C ASN A 68 2.69 -23.76 -8.62
N LYS A 69 1.94 -24.25 -7.63
CA LYS A 69 1.16 -25.50 -7.69
C LYS A 69 -0.36 -25.29 -7.73
N TYR A 70 -0.81 -24.04 -7.65
CA TYR A 70 -2.23 -23.70 -7.57
C TYR A 70 -2.78 -23.29 -8.93
N ASP A 71 -4.01 -23.68 -9.26
CA ASP A 71 -4.62 -23.38 -10.56
C ASP A 71 -5.22 -21.98 -10.71
N ASP A 72 -5.33 -21.23 -9.61
CA ASP A 72 -5.84 -19.85 -9.64
C ASP A 72 -4.86 -18.92 -10.39
N PRO A 73 -5.32 -18.18 -11.43
CA PRO A 73 -4.51 -17.22 -12.16
C PRO A 73 -3.77 -16.20 -11.29
N ALA A 74 -4.39 -15.75 -10.19
CA ALA A 74 -3.77 -14.78 -9.29
C ALA A 74 -2.59 -15.39 -8.51
N LEU A 75 -2.73 -16.63 -8.05
CA LEU A 75 -1.66 -17.34 -7.32
C LEU A 75 -0.53 -17.76 -8.27
N LYS A 76 -0.86 -18.15 -9.52
CA LYS A 76 0.14 -18.41 -10.56
C LYS A 76 1.00 -17.19 -10.85
N PHE A 77 0.40 -16.00 -10.87
CA PHE A 77 1.15 -14.76 -11.05
C PHE A 77 2.03 -14.43 -9.83
N LEU A 78 1.51 -14.56 -8.62
CA LEU A 78 2.23 -14.24 -7.37
C LEU A 78 3.40 -15.18 -7.08
N LEU A 79 3.25 -16.48 -7.37
CA LEU A 79 4.23 -17.53 -7.06
C LEU A 79 5.07 -17.92 -8.28
N ARG A 80 5.00 -17.14 -9.36
CA ARG A 80 5.83 -17.33 -10.55
C ARG A 80 7.30 -17.19 -10.18
N GLU A 81 8.17 -17.90 -10.90
CA GLU A 81 9.63 -17.75 -10.81
C GLU A 81 10.06 -16.29 -11.07
N TRP A 82 10.96 -15.80 -10.22
CA TRP A 82 11.46 -14.43 -10.30
C TRP A 82 12.59 -14.36 -11.32
N HIS A 83 12.29 -13.86 -12.51
CA HIS A 83 13.30 -13.70 -13.56
C HIS A 83 14.11 -12.40 -13.36
N LEU A 84 15.37 -12.53 -12.94
CA LEU A 84 16.34 -11.43 -12.85
C LEU A 84 17.09 -11.23 -14.18
N GLY A 85 16.34 -11.13 -15.29
CA GLY A 85 16.90 -10.84 -16.61
C GLY A 85 17.01 -9.34 -16.87
N PHE A 86 18.13 -8.89 -17.43
CA PHE A 86 18.28 -7.53 -17.97
C PHE A 86 17.59 -7.45 -19.34
N ASN A 87 16.28 -7.23 -19.32
CA ASN A 87 15.45 -7.10 -20.52
C ASN A 87 14.88 -5.68 -20.61
N GLU A 88 14.12 -5.37 -21.67
CA GLU A 88 13.42 -4.09 -21.78
C GLU A 88 12.46 -3.85 -20.59
N ASN A 89 11.93 -4.92 -19.98
CA ASN A 89 11.08 -4.83 -18.79
C ASN A 89 11.80 -4.27 -17.55
N THR A 90 13.13 -4.37 -17.49
CA THR A 90 13.92 -3.90 -16.36
C THR A 90 13.82 -2.38 -16.20
N ILE A 91 13.69 -1.62 -17.29
CA ILE A 91 13.55 -0.16 -17.21
C ILE A 91 12.22 0.23 -16.57
N PHE A 92 11.13 -0.47 -16.91
CA PHE A 92 9.82 -0.24 -16.31
C PHE A 92 9.83 -0.60 -14.82
N LEU A 93 10.46 -1.71 -14.44
CA LEU A 93 10.64 -2.09 -13.04
C LEU A 93 11.43 -1.03 -12.26
N PHE A 94 12.50 -0.48 -12.85
CA PHE A 94 13.28 0.58 -12.22
C PHE A 94 12.46 1.88 -12.04
N LEU A 95 11.69 2.28 -13.05
CA LEU A 95 10.80 3.45 -12.97
C LEU A 95 9.71 3.28 -11.90
N ILE A 96 9.12 2.10 -11.80
CA ILE A 96 8.13 1.77 -10.76
C ILE A 96 8.80 1.81 -9.38
N GLY A 97 10.01 1.25 -9.24
CA GLY A 97 10.77 1.30 -8.00
C GLY A 97 11.12 2.72 -7.57
N LEU A 98 11.57 3.56 -8.51
CA LEU A 98 11.95 4.95 -8.25
C LEU A 98 10.73 5.81 -7.87
N SER A 99 9.63 5.70 -8.61
CA SER A 99 8.39 6.42 -8.31
C SER A 99 7.77 5.96 -6.99
N GLY A 100 7.79 4.65 -6.72
CA GLY A 100 7.35 4.08 -5.45
C GLY A 100 8.19 4.59 -4.28
N ALA A 101 9.52 4.57 -4.40
CA ALA A 101 10.41 5.07 -3.36
C ALA A 101 10.22 6.57 -3.07
N GLY A 102 10.03 7.38 -4.12
CA GLY A 102 9.70 8.80 -3.99
C GLY A 102 8.33 9.01 -3.32
N GLY A 103 7.31 8.24 -3.71
CA GLY A 103 5.98 8.28 -3.13
C GLY A 103 5.99 7.92 -1.63
N PHE A 104 6.65 6.82 -1.27
CA PHE A 104 6.80 6.41 0.13
C PHE A 104 7.59 7.43 0.95
N PHE A 105 8.61 8.08 0.38
CA PHE A 105 9.33 9.16 1.05
C PHE A 105 8.39 10.32 1.41
N CYS A 106 7.61 10.81 0.44
CA CYS A 106 6.61 11.85 0.67
C CYS A 106 5.55 11.45 1.70
N LEU A 107 5.11 10.19 1.65
CA LEU A 107 4.13 9.66 2.59
C LEU A 107 4.68 9.60 4.03
N HIS A 108 5.92 9.13 4.20
CA HIS A 108 6.60 9.11 5.51
C HIS A 108 6.75 10.52 6.07
N GLN A 109 7.10 11.49 5.22
CA GLN A 109 7.15 12.90 5.60
C GLN A 109 5.80 13.39 6.13
N ALA A 110 4.71 13.08 5.42
CA ALA A 110 3.36 13.44 5.85
C ALA A 110 3.02 12.83 7.22
N TYR A 111 3.26 11.52 7.41
CA TYR A 111 3.00 10.80 8.67
C TYR A 111 3.79 11.31 9.85
N ARG A 112 4.95 11.91 9.61
CA ARG A 112 5.72 12.56 10.67
C ARG A 112 5.03 13.82 11.18
N ILE A 113 4.55 14.66 10.26
CA ILE A 113 4.04 16.00 10.54
C ILE A 113 2.58 15.94 11.04
N ALA A 114 1.72 15.22 10.32
CA ALA A 114 0.30 15.10 10.66
C ALA A 114 -0.02 13.79 11.38
N SER A 115 -1.18 13.72 12.03
CA SER A 115 -1.62 12.48 12.69
C SER A 115 -2.09 11.44 11.65
N PRO A 116 -1.94 10.12 11.89
CA PRO A 116 -2.35 9.12 10.92
C PRO A 116 -3.82 9.22 10.43
N PRO A 117 -4.81 9.52 11.30
CA PRO A 117 -6.20 9.72 10.88
C PRO A 117 -6.40 10.88 9.89
N THR A 118 -5.53 11.89 9.95
CA THR A 118 -5.58 13.07 9.06
C THR A 118 -5.07 12.74 7.66
N ILE A 119 -4.15 11.79 7.53
CA ILE A 119 -3.49 11.45 6.25
C ILE A 119 -4.27 10.36 5.51
N ALA A 120 -4.88 9.42 6.23
CA ALA A 120 -5.62 8.31 5.66
C ALA A 120 -6.64 8.70 4.56
N PRO A 121 -7.42 9.81 4.68
CA PRO A 121 -8.32 10.25 3.62
C PRO A 121 -7.62 10.59 2.29
N PHE A 122 -6.38 11.10 2.34
CA PHE A 122 -5.61 11.42 1.14
C PHE A 122 -5.17 10.17 0.40
N GLU A 123 -4.87 9.08 1.12
CA GLU A 123 -4.56 7.79 0.49
C GLU A 123 -5.78 7.20 -0.21
N TYR A 124 -7.00 7.46 0.25
CA TYR A 124 -8.21 6.99 -0.43
C TYR A 124 -8.41 7.63 -1.81
N ILE A 125 -7.82 8.80 -2.07
CA ILE A 125 -7.82 9.41 -3.41
C ILE A 125 -7.07 8.52 -4.42
N LEU A 126 -6.10 7.73 -3.97
CA LEU A 126 -5.40 6.76 -4.82
C LEU A 126 -6.34 5.68 -5.36
N ILE A 127 -7.42 5.34 -4.64
CA ILE A 127 -8.42 4.39 -5.10
C ILE A 127 -9.15 4.95 -6.33
N PHE A 128 -9.52 6.22 -6.29
CA PHE A 128 -10.12 6.91 -7.44
C PHE A 128 -9.20 6.92 -8.66
N TRP A 129 -7.91 7.21 -8.48
CA TRP A 129 -6.92 7.17 -9.55
C TRP A 129 -6.67 5.76 -10.07
N SER A 130 -6.58 4.76 -9.18
CA SER A 130 -6.38 3.36 -9.54
C SER A 130 -7.51 2.85 -10.43
N ILE A 131 -8.75 3.21 -10.11
CA ILE A 131 -9.93 2.86 -10.91
C ILE A 131 -9.91 3.58 -12.27
N SER A 132 -9.66 4.88 -12.26
CA SER A 132 -9.66 5.69 -13.48
C SER A 132 -8.61 5.20 -14.48
N LEU A 133 -7.40 4.89 -13.99
CA LEU A 133 -6.33 4.31 -14.80
C LEU A 133 -6.62 2.87 -15.20
N GLY A 134 -7.24 2.07 -14.32
CA GLY A 134 -7.69 0.71 -14.63
C GLY A 134 -8.63 0.68 -15.84
N TRP A 135 -9.62 1.57 -15.84
CA TRP A 135 -10.56 1.72 -16.95
C TRP A 135 -9.89 2.27 -18.21
N LEU A 136 -9.04 3.30 -18.09
CA LEU A 136 -8.43 3.97 -19.26
C LEU A 136 -7.38 3.08 -19.95
N VAL A 137 -6.54 2.37 -19.19
CA VAL A 137 -5.40 1.60 -19.72
C VAL A 137 -5.79 0.15 -20.04
N PHE A 138 -6.58 -0.49 -19.18
CA PHE A 138 -6.90 -1.92 -19.29
C PHE A 138 -8.34 -2.19 -19.77
N GLY A 139 -9.19 -1.15 -19.84
CA GLY A 139 -10.59 -1.31 -20.20
C GLY A 139 -11.43 -2.03 -19.14
N ASP A 140 -10.93 -2.13 -17.90
CA ASP A 140 -11.59 -2.83 -16.81
C ASP A 140 -12.90 -2.14 -16.44
N VAL A 141 -14.02 -2.85 -16.57
CA VAL A 141 -15.36 -2.33 -16.21
C VAL A 141 -15.68 -2.72 -14.78
N ILE A 142 -16.01 -1.71 -13.98
CA ILE A 142 -16.34 -1.84 -12.56
C ILE A 142 -17.73 -2.47 -12.41
N GLY A 143 -17.86 -3.51 -11.58
CA GLY A 143 -19.16 -4.11 -11.28
C GLY A 143 -19.99 -3.27 -10.31
N PHE A 144 -21.29 -3.56 -10.21
CA PHE A 144 -22.19 -2.86 -9.27
C PHE A 144 -21.74 -2.98 -7.80
N LYS A 145 -21.23 -4.14 -7.40
CA LYS A 145 -20.70 -4.37 -6.03
C LYS A 145 -19.49 -3.51 -5.73
N ASP A 146 -18.60 -3.35 -6.71
CA ASP A 146 -17.39 -2.55 -6.58
C ASP A 146 -17.76 -1.07 -6.39
N LEU A 147 -18.77 -0.59 -7.14
CA LEU A 147 -19.29 0.78 -7.02
C LEU A 147 -19.82 1.10 -5.62
N ILE A 148 -20.55 0.17 -5.00
CA ILE A 148 -21.03 0.32 -3.62
C ILE A 148 -19.83 0.46 -2.66
N GLY A 149 -18.82 -0.40 -2.80
CA GLY A 149 -17.62 -0.34 -1.97
C GLY A 149 -16.89 1.01 -2.08
N ILE A 150 -16.76 1.52 -3.32
CA ILE A 150 -16.13 2.82 -3.60
C ILE A 150 -16.91 3.95 -2.93
N ILE A 151 -18.23 3.98 -3.05
CA ILE A 151 -19.08 5.01 -2.43
C ILE A 151 -18.89 5.01 -0.92
N ILE A 152 -18.84 3.84 -0.29
CA ILE A 152 -18.62 3.72 1.16
C ILE A 152 -17.25 4.28 1.56
N ILE A 153 -16.19 3.97 0.81
CA ILE A 153 -14.84 4.47 1.08
C ILE A 153 -14.78 6.00 0.95
N ILE A 154 -15.35 6.56 -0.12
CA ILE A 154 -15.40 8.01 -0.33
C ILE A 154 -16.22 8.69 0.78
N ALA A 155 -17.37 8.13 1.14
CA ALA A 155 -18.21 8.66 2.22
C ALA A 155 -17.48 8.63 3.58
N SER A 156 -16.74 7.57 3.87
CA SER A 156 -15.92 7.45 5.08
C SER A 156 -14.80 8.49 5.11
N GLY A 157 -14.08 8.69 4.00
CA GLY A 157 -13.04 9.71 3.89
C GLY A 157 -13.59 11.13 4.07
N MET A 158 -14.74 11.42 3.45
CA MET A 158 -15.42 12.70 3.57
C MET A 158 -15.92 12.94 5.01
N TYR A 159 -16.51 11.91 5.64
CA TYR A 159 -16.93 11.97 7.04
C TYR A 159 -15.76 12.23 8.00
N MET A 160 -14.63 11.55 7.81
CA MET A 160 -13.42 11.78 8.61
C MET A 160 -12.93 13.23 8.49
N PHE A 161 -12.88 13.78 7.27
CA PHE A 161 -12.51 15.17 7.04
C PHE A 161 -13.46 16.15 7.75
N PHE A 162 -14.77 15.95 7.64
CA PHE A 162 -15.75 16.79 8.34
C PHE A 162 -15.62 16.68 9.86
N ARG A 163 -15.44 15.47 10.39
CA ARG A 163 -15.27 15.23 11.84
C ARG A 163 -14.03 15.92 12.39
N GLU A 164 -12.91 15.86 11.67
CA GLU A 164 -11.64 16.49 12.05
C GLU A 164 -11.80 18.03 12.10
N ASN A 165 -12.46 18.60 11.10
CA ASN A 165 -12.73 20.05 11.03
C ASN A 165 -13.62 20.53 12.20
N ILE A 166 -14.63 19.74 12.58
CA ILE A 166 -15.52 20.04 13.70
C ILE A 166 -14.77 19.95 15.05
N ARG A 167 -13.81 19.04 15.21
CA ARG A 167 -13.08 18.83 16.47
C ARG A 167 -11.99 19.87 16.74
N LYS A 168 -11.67 20.77 15.80
CA LYS A 168 -10.61 21.79 15.93
C LYS A 168 -9.28 21.21 16.46
N THR A 169 -9.00 19.94 16.20
CA THR A 169 -7.72 19.34 16.55
C THR A 169 -6.65 20.05 15.71
N PRO A 170 -5.57 20.59 16.30
CA PRO A 170 -4.54 21.27 15.52
C PRO A 170 -3.96 20.29 14.50
N ILE A 171 -4.18 20.61 13.23
CA ILE A 171 -3.87 19.81 12.04
C ILE A 171 -2.34 19.66 11.86
N SER A 172 -1.59 20.58 12.48
CA SER A 172 -0.14 20.58 12.58
C SER A 172 0.25 20.58 14.06
N THR A 173 1.12 19.65 14.46
CA THR A 173 1.76 19.75 15.77
C THR A 173 2.80 20.86 15.65
N GLU A 174 2.69 21.95 16.42
CA GLU A 174 3.66 23.07 16.49
C GLU A 174 5.05 22.67 17.05
N LYS A 175 5.53 21.45 16.78
CA LYS A 175 6.90 21.09 17.13
C LYS A 175 7.83 21.58 16.01
N PRO A 176 8.81 22.46 16.31
CA PRO A 176 9.76 22.89 15.30
C PRO A 176 10.50 21.66 14.76
N LEU A 177 10.51 21.54 13.43
CA LEU A 177 11.33 20.56 12.72
C LEU A 177 12.79 20.78 13.14
N ARG A 178 13.34 19.83 13.88
CA ARG A 178 14.76 19.80 14.25
C ARG A 178 15.55 18.95 13.26
#